data_AF-A0A7K1YXD1-F1
#
_entry.id   AF-A0A7K1YXD1-F1
#
_cell.length_a   1.000
_cell.length_b   1.000
_cell.length_c   1.000
_cell.angle_alpha   90.00
_cell.angle_beta   90.00
_cell.angle_gamma   90.00
#
_symmetry.space_group_name_H-M   'P 1'
#
loop_
_entity.id
_entity.type
_entity.pdbx_description
1 polymer ?
#
loop_
_entity_poly.entity_id
_entity_poly.type
_entity_poly.pdbx_seq_one_letter_code
_entity_poly.pdbx_strand_id
1 'polypeptide(L)'
;MPVSSGPRPDLRTVVVVGLAGVVVALGLVLGVLLLTRGGTEVEIRLGDRDFRDMETGRISAEIADRGPILFGDVADGELDIILQHLGDDPESGWLAFEARRPGQSRDCFFEWQAGQAEFVNTCDHDDVVDAAGTGLRHFSVTVVDGDVRVDINPS
;
A
#
# COMPACT_ATOMS: atom_id res chain seq x y z
N MET A 1 -50.72 63.29 -19.16
CA MET A 1 -49.77 63.11 -18.03
C MET A 1 -48.37 62.97 -18.61
N PRO A 2 -47.33 63.63 -18.08
CA PRO A 2 -45.99 63.63 -18.65
C PRO A 2 -45.23 62.33 -18.33
N VAL A 3 -44.40 61.90 -19.28
CA VAL A 3 -43.50 60.74 -19.20
C VAL A 3 -42.30 61.07 -18.29
N SER A 4 -42.07 60.21 -17.29
CA SER A 4 -40.89 60.24 -16.42
C SER A 4 -39.62 60.03 -17.25
N SER A 5 -38.79 61.06 -17.36
CA SER A 5 -37.41 60.90 -17.86
C SER A 5 -36.56 60.35 -16.73
N GLY A 6 -36.19 59.06 -16.81
CA GLY A 6 -35.30 58.43 -15.84
C GLY A 6 -33.93 59.11 -15.77
N PRO A 7 -33.20 58.98 -14.64
CA PRO A 7 -31.88 59.57 -14.48
C PRO A 7 -30.92 59.14 -15.60
N ARG A 8 -30.43 60.12 -16.37
CA ARG A 8 -29.36 59.88 -17.34
C ARG A 8 -28.05 59.88 -16.55
N PRO A 9 -27.29 58.78 -16.52
CA PRO A 9 -26.05 58.75 -15.76
C PRO A 9 -25.07 59.77 -16.35
N ASP A 10 -24.55 60.65 -15.49
CA ASP A 10 -23.48 61.61 -15.83
C ASP A 10 -22.25 60.82 -16.30
N LEU A 11 -21.58 61.28 -17.35
CA LEU A 11 -20.38 60.66 -17.92
C LEU A 11 -19.32 60.40 -16.84
N ARG A 12 -19.20 61.29 -15.85
CA ARG A 12 -18.29 61.10 -14.72
C ARG A 12 -18.69 59.89 -13.86
N THR A 13 -19.98 59.73 -13.60
CA THR A 13 -20.52 58.58 -12.86
C THR A 13 -20.35 57.28 -13.65
N VAL A 14 -20.55 57.31 -14.97
CA VAL A 14 -20.30 56.15 -15.86
C VAL A 14 -18.83 55.73 -15.82
N VAL A 15 -17.91 56.70 -15.91
CA VAL A 15 -16.46 56.43 -15.87
C VAL A 15 -16.02 55.89 -14.51
N VAL A 16 -16.51 56.48 -13.41
CA VAL A 16 -16.15 56.03 -12.06
C VAL A 16 -16.69 54.63 -11.77
N VAL A 17 -17.95 54.35 -12.11
CA VAL A 17 -18.56 53.02 -11.92
C VAL A 17 -17.89 51.98 -12.81
N GLY A 18 -17.58 52.33 -14.07
CA GLY A 18 -16.84 51.44 -14.96
C GLY A 18 -15.45 51.10 -14.45
N LEU A 19 -14.70 52.10 -13.98
CA LEU A 19 -13.36 51.91 -13.45
C LEU A 19 -13.35 51.13 -12.14
N ALA A 20 -14.32 51.38 -11.25
CA ALA A 20 -14.52 50.59 -10.04
C ALA A 20 -14.81 49.12 -10.36
N GLY A 21 -15.65 48.85 -11.36
CA GLY A 21 -15.92 47.48 -11.82
C GLY A 21 -14.66 46.77 -12.33
N VAL A 22 -13.83 47.46 -13.10
CA VAL A 22 -12.55 46.92 -13.61
C VAL A 22 -11.59 46.59 -12.46
N VAL A 23 -11.46 47.48 -11.47
CA VAL A 23 -10.60 47.25 -10.30
C VAL A 23 -11.08 46.05 -9.48
N VAL A 24 -12.39 45.90 -9.27
CA VAL A 24 -12.95 44.74 -8.57
C VAL A 24 -12.71 43.46 -9.35
N ALA A 25 -12.91 43.46 -10.66
CA ALA A 25 -12.65 42.29 -11.51
C ALA A 25 -11.17 41.87 -11.47
N LEU A 26 -10.25 42.83 -11.58
CA LEU A 26 -8.81 42.59 -11.44
C LEU A 26 -8.44 42.07 -10.04
N GLY A 27 -9.05 42.63 -9.00
CA GLY A 27 -8.86 42.17 -7.62
C GLY A 27 -9.32 40.73 -7.40
N LEU A 28 -10.47 40.34 -7.97
CA LEU A 28 -10.97 38.97 -7.91
C LEU A 28 -10.05 38.00 -8.65
N VAL A 29 -9.60 38.35 -9.86
CA VAL A 29 -8.66 37.51 -10.63
C VAL A 29 -7.34 37.34 -9.87
N LEU A 30 -6.78 38.43 -9.34
CA LEU A 30 -5.53 38.38 -8.59
C LEU A 30 -5.68 37.61 -7.27
N GLY A 31 -6.82 37.75 -6.59
CA GLY A 31 -7.15 37.01 -5.37
C GLY A 31 -7.21 35.50 -5.62
N VAL A 32 -7.85 35.07 -6.70
CA VAL A 32 -7.87 33.65 -7.11
C VAL A 32 -6.45 33.16 -7.41
N LEU A 33 -5.65 33.94 -8.14
CA LEU A 33 -4.26 33.58 -8.47
C LEU A 33 -3.33 33.51 -7.24
N LEU A 34 -3.58 34.33 -6.22
CA LEU A 34 -2.84 34.29 -4.96
C LEU A 34 -3.23 33.09 -4.11
N LEU A 35 -4.51 32.70 -4.12
CA LEU A 35 -4.99 31.48 -3.46
C LEU A 35 -4.45 30.21 -4.14
N THR A 36 -4.32 30.19 -5.46
CA THR A 36 -3.72 29.04 -6.18
C THR A 36 -2.21 28.93 -6.00
N ARG A 37 -1.49 30.03 -5.74
CA ARG A 37 -0.05 29.99 -5.41
C ARG A 37 0.26 29.42 -4.04
N GLY A 38 -0.72 29.40 -3.12
CA GLY A 38 -0.60 28.75 -1.80
C GLY A 38 -1.19 27.34 -1.72
N GLY A 39 -1.69 26.82 -2.85
CA GLY A 39 -2.29 25.49 -2.93
C GLY A 39 -1.22 24.41 -2.91
N THR A 40 -1.03 23.80 -1.74
CA THR A 40 -0.54 22.42 -1.56
C THR A 40 -0.88 21.56 -2.77
N GLU A 41 0.12 20.87 -3.32
CA GLU A 41 -0.08 19.77 -4.26
C GLU A 41 -1.29 18.96 -3.81
N VAL A 42 -2.41 19.13 -4.52
CA VAL A 42 -3.55 18.24 -4.39
C VAL A 42 -3.13 16.98 -5.13
N GLU A 43 -2.31 16.22 -4.42
CA GLU A 43 -2.03 14.83 -4.67
C GLU A 43 -3.40 14.13 -4.72
N ILE A 44 -3.91 13.91 -5.93
CA ILE A 44 -5.04 13.03 -6.14
C ILE A 44 -4.55 11.64 -5.69
N ARG A 45 -4.84 11.30 -4.42
CA ARG A 45 -4.56 9.99 -3.81
C ARG A 45 -5.50 8.96 -4.42
N LEU A 46 -5.12 8.47 -5.58
CA LEU A 46 -5.49 7.13 -6.03
C LEU A 46 -4.55 6.15 -5.29
N GLY A 47 -4.82 5.93 -4.01
CA GLY A 47 -4.00 5.09 -3.13
C GLY A 47 -2.94 5.87 -2.36
N ASP A 48 -2.67 5.41 -1.14
CA ASP A 48 -1.54 5.89 -0.35
C ASP A 48 -0.24 5.60 -1.11
N ARG A 49 0.59 6.63 -1.29
CA ARG A 49 1.93 6.51 -1.90
C ARG A 49 2.96 5.93 -0.93
N ASP A 50 2.47 5.52 0.23
CA ASP A 50 3.23 5.05 1.37
C ASP A 50 2.31 4.01 2.04
N PHE A 51 2.39 2.75 1.62
CA PHE A 51 1.84 1.62 2.37
C PHE A 51 2.71 1.47 3.64
N ARG A 52 2.57 2.39 4.60
CA ARG A 52 3.31 2.37 5.89
C ARG A 52 2.77 1.35 6.88
N ASP A 53 2.12 0.32 6.37
CA ASP A 53 1.39 -0.65 7.15
C ASP A 53 1.88 -2.06 6.81
N MET A 54 3.15 -2.23 6.44
CA MET A 54 3.85 -3.52 6.47
C MET A 54 4.90 -3.53 7.57
N GLU A 55 4.65 -2.80 8.66
CA GLU A 55 5.48 -2.85 9.85
C GLU A 55 5.53 -4.31 10.34
N THR A 56 6.74 -4.82 10.55
CA THR A 56 7.03 -6.16 11.10
C THR A 56 6.08 -6.56 12.23
N GLY A 57 5.70 -5.61 13.11
CA GLY A 57 4.72 -5.81 14.18
C GLY A 57 3.33 -6.23 13.71
N ARG A 58 2.82 -5.67 12.62
CA ARG A 58 1.50 -6.04 12.09
C ARG A 58 1.55 -7.41 11.41
N ILE A 59 2.58 -7.68 10.61
CA ILE A 59 2.69 -8.94 9.86
C ILE A 59 2.96 -10.12 10.81
N SER A 60 3.83 -9.95 11.80
CA SER A 60 4.08 -10.98 12.82
C SER A 60 2.82 -11.31 13.62
N ALA A 61 2.07 -10.29 14.06
CA ALA A 61 0.80 -10.49 14.76
C ALA A 61 -0.26 -11.17 13.88
N GLU A 62 -0.33 -10.80 12.61
CA GLU A 62 -1.21 -11.44 11.62
C GLU A 62 -0.86 -12.91 11.41
N ILE A 63 0.44 -13.25 11.31
CA ILE A 63 0.91 -14.62 11.22
C ILE A 63 0.61 -15.40 12.50
N ALA A 64 0.76 -14.79 13.67
CA ALA A 64 0.45 -15.42 14.95
C ALA A 64 -1.06 -15.73 15.10
N ASP A 65 -1.93 -14.89 14.54
CA ASP A 65 -3.39 -15.04 14.61
C ASP A 65 -3.95 -15.96 13.51
N ARG A 66 -3.51 -15.77 12.26
CA ARG A 66 -4.11 -16.41 11.08
C ARG A 66 -3.21 -17.46 10.41
N GLY A 67 -1.95 -17.54 10.82
CA GLY A 67 -0.98 -18.48 10.30
C GLY A 67 -0.07 -17.91 9.20
N PRO A 68 0.85 -18.75 8.70
CA PRO A 68 1.90 -18.36 7.75
C PRO A 68 1.34 -17.87 6.42
N ILE A 69 2.06 -16.96 5.75
CA ILE A 69 1.64 -16.37 4.49
C ILE A 69 2.25 -17.15 3.32
N LEU A 70 1.41 -17.68 2.43
CA LEU A 70 1.85 -18.28 1.17
C LEU A 70 1.92 -17.20 0.08
N PHE A 71 3.14 -16.96 -0.42
CA PHE A 71 3.40 -16.15 -1.61
C PHE A 71 3.57 -17.07 -2.82
N GLY A 72 2.54 -17.11 -3.66
CA GLY A 72 2.62 -17.80 -4.94
C GLY A 72 3.38 -16.97 -5.97
N ASP A 73 4.32 -17.57 -6.69
CA ASP A 73 4.99 -16.91 -7.82
C ASP A 73 3.99 -16.75 -8.98
N VAL A 74 3.72 -15.51 -9.37
CA VAL A 74 2.82 -15.18 -10.48
C VAL A 74 3.55 -14.99 -11.82
N ALA A 75 4.89 -14.95 -11.81
CA ALA A 75 5.70 -14.70 -13.00
C ALA A 75 6.03 -16.00 -13.74
N ASP A 76 7.00 -16.76 -13.25
CA ASP A 76 7.41 -18.02 -13.87
C ASP A 76 6.64 -19.22 -13.27
N GLY A 77 6.02 -19.00 -12.12
CA GLY A 77 5.13 -19.96 -11.48
C GLY A 77 5.84 -21.13 -10.84
N GLU A 78 7.15 -21.03 -10.62
CA GLU A 78 7.95 -22.12 -10.07
C GLU A 78 8.30 -21.91 -8.61
N LEU A 79 8.22 -20.69 -8.09
CA LEU A 79 8.73 -20.36 -6.75
C LEU A 79 7.63 -19.92 -5.78
N ASP A 80 6.87 -20.89 -5.28
CA ASP A 80 5.93 -20.63 -4.19
C ASP A 80 6.67 -20.68 -2.84
N ILE A 81 6.57 -19.60 -2.06
CA ILE A 81 7.30 -19.41 -0.79
C ILE A 81 6.31 -19.23 0.35
N ILE A 82 6.60 -19.86 1.48
CA ILE A 82 5.90 -19.62 2.74
C ILE A 82 6.75 -18.64 3.57
N LEU A 83 6.14 -17.54 4.00
CA LEU A 83 6.69 -16.63 5.00
C LEU A 83 6.06 -16.94 6.35
N GLN A 84 6.92 -17.14 7.34
CA GLN A 84 6.57 -17.48 8.70
C GLN A 84 7.30 -16.55 9.67
N HIS A 85 6.68 -16.32 10.82
CA HIS A 85 7.30 -15.64 11.96
C HIS A 85 7.07 -16.47 13.21
N LEU A 86 8.14 -16.72 13.97
CA LEU A 86 8.10 -17.47 15.22
C LEU A 86 8.70 -16.64 16.35
N GLY A 87 7.95 -16.51 17.45
CA GLY A 87 8.36 -15.77 18.64
C GLY A 87 7.59 -14.47 18.83
N ASP A 88 7.95 -13.71 19.86
CA ASP A 88 7.23 -12.50 20.27
C ASP A 88 7.87 -11.20 19.74
N ASP A 89 9.11 -11.27 19.28
CA ASP A 89 9.86 -10.10 18.79
C ASP A 89 9.61 -9.92 17.28
N PRO A 90 8.96 -8.82 16.86
CA PRO A 90 8.67 -8.58 15.45
C PRO A 90 9.94 -8.33 14.61
N GLU A 91 11.07 -7.97 15.22
CA GLU A 91 12.32 -7.70 14.48
C GLU A 91 13.17 -8.96 14.24
N SER A 92 12.79 -10.11 14.80
CA SER A 92 13.51 -11.38 14.67
C SER A 92 12.56 -12.58 14.49
N GLY A 93 13.09 -13.78 14.26
CA GLY A 93 12.25 -14.99 14.14
C GLY A 93 11.55 -15.17 12.78
N TRP A 94 11.91 -14.39 11.77
CA TRP A 94 11.41 -14.53 10.41
C TRP A 94 12.03 -15.71 9.67
N LEU A 95 11.19 -16.48 8.99
CA LEU A 95 11.56 -17.64 8.20
C LEU A 95 10.88 -17.56 6.84
N ALA A 96 11.62 -17.89 5.79
CA ALA A 96 11.07 -18.04 4.45
C ALA A 96 11.59 -19.33 3.84
N PHE A 97 10.70 -20.16 3.32
CA PHE A 97 11.05 -21.45 2.75
C PHE A 97 10.11 -21.84 1.61
N GLU A 98 10.55 -22.73 0.73
CA GLU A 98 9.73 -23.21 -0.38
C GLU A 98 8.47 -23.89 0.13
N ALA A 99 7.35 -23.66 -0.54
CA ALA A 99 6.06 -24.26 -0.20
C ALA A 99 5.94 -25.74 -0.60
N ARG A 100 6.99 -26.35 -1.17
CA ARG A 100 6.96 -27.73 -1.69
C ARG A 100 8.32 -28.41 -1.58
N ARG A 101 8.34 -29.74 -1.71
CA ARG A 101 9.60 -30.49 -1.82
C ARG A 101 10.27 -30.21 -3.19
N PRO A 102 11.61 -30.27 -3.27
CA PRO A 102 12.30 -30.17 -4.54
C PRO A 102 11.80 -31.20 -5.56
N GLY A 103 11.38 -30.75 -6.74
CA GLY A 103 10.93 -31.60 -7.83
C GLY A 103 9.48 -32.12 -7.73
N GLN A 104 8.72 -31.77 -6.70
CA GLN A 104 7.27 -32.04 -6.66
C GLN A 104 6.50 -31.14 -7.64
N SER A 105 5.33 -31.60 -8.10
CA SER A 105 4.41 -30.76 -8.91
C SER A 105 4.02 -29.50 -8.13
N ARG A 106 3.71 -28.41 -8.83
CA ARG A 106 3.19 -27.19 -8.21
C ARG A 106 1.83 -27.39 -7.53
N ASP A 107 1.03 -28.35 -8.01
CA ASP A 107 -0.25 -28.70 -7.38
C ASP A 107 -0.08 -29.31 -5.98
N CYS A 108 1.15 -29.74 -5.65
CA CYS A 108 1.53 -30.28 -4.35
C CYS A 108 2.27 -29.20 -3.57
N PHE A 109 1.70 -28.80 -2.43
CA PHE A 109 2.30 -27.81 -1.55
C PHE A 109 1.97 -28.12 -0.10
N PHE A 110 2.70 -27.48 0.82
CA PHE A 110 2.51 -27.58 2.25
C PHE A 110 1.43 -26.62 2.71
N GLU A 111 0.35 -27.17 3.29
CA GLU A 111 -0.76 -26.41 3.85
C GLU A 111 -0.66 -26.35 5.37
N TRP A 112 -0.81 -25.15 5.93
CA TRP A 112 -0.75 -24.93 7.37
C TRP A 112 -1.92 -25.55 8.11
N GLN A 113 -1.63 -26.35 9.14
CA GLN A 113 -2.59 -26.95 10.03
C GLN A 113 -2.52 -26.27 11.41
N ALA A 114 -3.32 -25.20 11.57
CA ALA A 114 -3.29 -24.35 12.77
C ALA A 114 -3.50 -25.12 14.10
N GLY A 115 -4.28 -26.20 14.09
CA GLY A 115 -4.54 -27.01 15.28
C GLY A 115 -3.33 -27.84 15.77
N GLN A 116 -2.35 -28.08 14.89
CA GLN A 116 -1.14 -28.85 15.19
C GLN A 116 0.13 -27.99 15.16
N ALA A 117 0.04 -26.78 14.60
CA ALA A 117 1.18 -25.91 14.31
C ALA A 117 2.22 -26.58 13.40
N GLU A 118 1.73 -27.28 12.37
CA GLU A 118 2.54 -28.03 11.40
C GLU A 118 2.04 -27.74 9.99
N PHE A 119 2.85 -28.04 8.98
CA PHE A 119 2.38 -28.08 7.60
C PHE A 119 2.29 -29.50 7.09
N VAL A 120 1.23 -29.79 6.36
CA VAL A 120 0.97 -31.10 5.76
C VAL A 120 0.97 -30.96 4.25
N ASN A 121 1.66 -31.86 3.55
CA ASN A 121 1.68 -31.86 2.10
C ASN A 121 0.31 -32.25 1.53
N THR A 122 -0.22 -31.46 0.60
CA THR A 122 -1.54 -31.69 0.00
C THR A 122 -1.62 -32.95 -0.87
N CYS A 123 -0.48 -33.45 -1.35
CA CYS A 123 -0.39 -34.66 -2.17
C CYS A 123 0.04 -35.92 -1.40
N ASP A 124 0.63 -35.75 -0.20
CA ASP A 124 1.09 -36.85 0.65
C ASP A 124 0.89 -36.48 2.12
N HIS A 125 -0.23 -36.89 2.71
CA HIS A 125 -0.59 -36.49 4.08
C HIS A 125 0.34 -37.06 5.16
N ASP A 126 1.22 -38.01 4.83
CA ASP A 126 2.26 -38.51 5.74
C ASP A 126 3.54 -37.63 5.69
N ASP A 127 3.69 -36.75 4.69
CA ASP A 127 4.77 -35.77 4.60
C ASP A 127 4.39 -34.49 5.39
N VAL A 128 4.87 -34.44 6.63
CA VAL A 128 4.62 -33.35 7.58
C VAL A 128 5.92 -32.63 7.91
N VAL A 129 5.86 -31.30 7.96
CA VAL A 129 6.97 -30.44 8.38
C VAL A 129 6.54 -29.53 9.53
N ASP A 130 7.49 -29.20 10.40
CA ASP A 130 7.23 -28.35 11.56
C ASP A 130 6.93 -26.89 11.15
N ALA A 131 6.51 -26.07 12.12
CA ALA A 131 6.26 -24.65 11.91
C ALA A 131 7.45 -23.88 11.34
N ALA A 132 8.67 -24.40 11.49
CA ALA A 132 9.89 -23.79 10.97
C ALA A 132 10.22 -24.23 9.53
N GLY A 133 9.44 -25.14 8.93
CA GLY A 133 9.72 -25.66 7.59
C GLY A 133 11.01 -26.48 7.55
N THR A 134 11.35 -27.19 8.63
CA THR A 134 12.58 -28.00 8.71
C THR A 134 12.65 -29.01 7.56
N GLY A 135 13.78 -29.03 6.86
CA GLY A 135 14.00 -29.94 5.73
C GLY A 135 13.45 -29.44 4.39
N LEU A 136 12.92 -28.22 4.34
CA LEU A 136 12.63 -27.50 3.09
C LEU A 136 13.82 -26.62 2.69
N ARG A 137 13.78 -26.07 1.48
CA ARG A 137 14.77 -25.08 1.07
C ARG A 137 14.42 -23.73 1.70
N HIS A 138 15.34 -23.19 2.47
CA HIS A 138 15.20 -21.88 3.12
C HIS A 138 15.82 -20.76 2.30
N PHE A 139 15.24 -19.57 2.43
CA PHE A 139 15.71 -18.32 1.87
C PHE A 139 16.16 -17.40 3.00
N SER A 140 17.19 -16.59 2.74
CA SER A 140 17.66 -15.62 3.72
C SER A 140 16.60 -14.53 3.90
N VAL A 141 16.25 -14.24 5.16
CA VAL A 141 15.33 -13.16 5.51
C VAL A 141 16.08 -12.09 6.30
N THR A 142 15.85 -10.83 5.94
CA THR A 142 16.42 -9.66 6.62
C THR A 142 15.32 -8.65 6.91
N VAL A 143 15.40 -7.99 8.06
CA VAL A 143 14.52 -6.88 8.41
C VAL A 143 15.30 -5.58 8.22
N VAL A 144 14.77 -4.66 7.42
CA VAL A 144 15.39 -3.35 7.14
C VAL A 144 14.33 -2.28 7.27
N ASP A 145 14.52 -1.34 8.20
CA ASP A 145 13.59 -0.23 8.45
C ASP A 145 12.15 -0.69 8.77
N GLY A 146 11.99 -1.86 9.40
CA GLY A 146 10.69 -2.45 9.72
C GLY A 146 10.05 -3.25 8.58
N ASP A 147 10.74 -3.40 7.44
CA ASP A 147 10.31 -4.21 6.30
C ASP A 147 11.00 -5.57 6.27
N VAL A 148 10.22 -6.64 6.07
CA VAL A 148 10.74 -8.01 5.88
C VAL A 148 11.14 -8.22 4.42
N ARG A 149 12.40 -8.59 4.19
CA ARG A 149 12.98 -8.82 2.85
C ARG A 149 13.48 -10.25 2.74
N VAL A 150 12.95 -10.98 1.76
CA VAL A 150 13.37 -12.35 1.43
C VAL A 150 14.28 -12.32 0.21
N ASP A 151 15.46 -12.92 0.33
CA ASP A 151 16.39 -13.09 -0.78
C ASP A 151 16.13 -14.42 -1.51
N ILE A 152 15.51 -14.31 -2.68
CA ILE A 152 15.16 -15.45 -3.54
C ILE A 152 16.29 -15.86 -4.50
N ASN A 153 17.36 -15.07 -4.60
CA ASN A 153 18.50 -15.31 -5.49
C ASN A 153 19.82 -15.13 -4.70
N PRO A 154 20.14 -16.06 -3.80
CA PRO A 154 21.41 -15.98 -3.07
C PRO A 154 22.56 -16.05 -4.08
N SER A 155 23.35 -14.98 -4.12
CA SER A 155 24.54 -14.83 -4.96
C SER A 155 25.69 -15.75 -4.56
#